data_AF-A0A4R2LF53-F1
#
_entry.id   AF-A0A4R2LF53-F1
#
_cell.length_a   1.000
_cell.length_b   1.000
_cell.length_c   1.000
_cell.angle_alpha   90.00
_cell.angle_beta   90.00
_cell.angle_gamma   90.00
#
_symmetry.space_group_name_H-M   'P 1'
#
loop_
_entity.id
_entity.type
_entity.pdbx_description
1 polymer ?
#
loop_
_entity_poly.entity_id
_entity_poly.type
_entity_poly.pdbx_seq_one_letter_code
_entity_poly.pdbx_strand_id
1 'polypeptide(L)'
;MKMKKIKKSTIVEAQKRKKKIVEFYYMTPEKTDAKELTRFITSVDEEKVDVWPELNLMEVVLDSDSLIFQDGRECFVDPLDLEFIEERKIQSIYVVSYEEGDDQKARRVIKEILDAKGGFLCSDTEDFEPMFTADTIL
;
A
#
# COMPACT_ATOMS: atom_id res chain seq x y z
N MET A 1 -50.95 -11.20 -39.55
CA MET A 1 -49.50 -11.43 -39.39
C MET A 1 -49.02 -10.55 -38.23
N LYS A 2 -48.79 -11.12 -37.04
CA LYS A 2 -48.41 -10.35 -35.83
C LYS A 2 -46.89 -10.41 -35.65
N MET A 3 -46.23 -9.25 -35.68
CA MET A 3 -44.80 -9.12 -35.40
C MET A 3 -44.52 -9.44 -33.92
N LYS A 4 -43.65 -10.42 -33.66
CA LYS A 4 -43.13 -10.71 -32.32
C LYS A 4 -42.11 -9.63 -31.96
N LYS A 5 -42.38 -8.87 -30.89
CA LYS A 5 -41.41 -7.96 -30.27
C LYS A 5 -40.26 -8.79 -29.67
N ILE A 6 -39.05 -8.55 -30.14
CA ILE A 6 -37.82 -9.07 -29.53
C ILE A 6 -37.65 -8.36 -28.19
N LYS A 7 -37.62 -9.12 -27.09
CA LYS A 7 -37.33 -8.59 -25.75
C LYS A 7 -35.90 -8.07 -25.76
N LYS A 8 -35.72 -6.76 -25.52
CA LYS A 8 -34.40 -6.17 -25.23
C LYS A 8 -33.84 -6.91 -24.02
N SER A 9 -32.73 -7.62 -24.21
CA SER A 9 -31.96 -8.18 -23.12
C SER A 9 -31.51 -7.03 -22.22
N THR A 10 -31.95 -7.04 -20.98
CA THR A 10 -31.40 -6.17 -19.94
C THR A 10 -29.94 -6.58 -19.77
N ILE A 11 -29.04 -5.84 -20.42
CA ILE A 11 -27.64 -5.82 -20.05
C ILE A 11 -27.65 -5.19 -18.66
N VAL A 12 -27.53 -6.02 -17.64
CA VAL A 12 -27.21 -5.54 -16.30
C VAL A 12 -25.78 -5.04 -16.44
N GLU A 13 -25.62 -3.73 -16.67
CA GLU A 13 -24.34 -3.08 -16.43
C GLU A 13 -24.01 -3.35 -14.97
N ALA A 14 -23.11 -4.29 -14.72
CA ALA A 14 -22.47 -4.40 -13.43
C ALA A 14 -21.80 -3.05 -13.21
N GLN A 15 -22.40 -2.20 -12.38
CA GLN A 15 -21.77 -0.97 -11.93
C GLN A 15 -20.48 -1.39 -11.25
N LYS A 16 -19.34 -1.29 -11.95
CA LYS A 16 -18.02 -1.46 -11.34
C LYS A 16 -17.97 -0.48 -10.18
N ARG A 17 -18.01 -1.02 -8.96
CA ARG A 17 -17.87 -0.26 -7.73
C ARG A 17 -16.60 0.57 -7.88
N LYS A 18 -16.67 1.91 -7.71
CA LYS A 18 -15.47 2.75 -7.71
C LYS A 18 -14.63 2.33 -6.51
N LYS A 19 -13.49 1.70 -6.77
CA LYS A 19 -12.51 1.34 -5.75
C LYS A 19 -11.99 2.63 -5.12
N LYS A 20 -11.95 2.67 -3.79
CA LYS A 20 -11.32 3.78 -3.05
C LYS A 20 -9.96 3.28 -2.59
N ILE A 21 -8.90 3.88 -3.13
CA ILE A 21 -7.53 3.56 -2.75
C ILE A 21 -7.13 4.45 -1.58
N VAL A 22 -6.50 3.85 -0.59
CA VAL A 22 -5.85 4.52 0.53
C VAL A 22 -4.35 4.48 0.27
N GLU A 23 -3.66 5.59 0.55
CA GLU A 23 -2.23 5.73 0.31
C GLU A 23 -1.53 6.36 1.52
N PHE A 24 -0.32 5.88 1.80
CA PHE A 24 0.57 6.36 2.85
C PHE A 24 2.02 6.24 2.39
N TYR A 25 2.95 6.80 3.16
CA TYR A 25 4.38 6.51 3.06
C TYR A 25 4.84 5.66 4.24
N TYR A 26 5.52 4.57 3.97
CA TYR A 26 6.30 3.85 4.96
C TYR A 26 7.74 4.35 4.91
N MET A 27 8.24 4.86 6.04
CA MET A 27 9.58 5.42 6.15
C MET A 27 10.34 4.74 7.30
N THR A 28 11.59 4.37 7.05
CA THR A 28 12.44 3.75 8.07
C THR A 28 13.88 4.29 8.00
N PRO A 29 14.54 4.47 9.16
CA PRO A 29 15.96 4.81 9.21
C PRO A 29 16.85 3.62 8.83
N GLU A 30 16.29 2.41 8.71
CA GLU A 30 17.03 1.25 8.22
C GLU A 30 16.98 1.16 6.70
N LYS A 31 18.12 0.83 6.09
CA LYS A 31 18.14 0.46 4.69
C LYS A 31 17.46 -0.91 4.52
N THR A 32 16.51 -0.98 3.59
CA THR A 32 15.79 -2.19 3.22
C THR A 32 15.42 -2.16 1.73
N ASP A 33 15.11 -3.33 1.17
CA ASP A 33 14.49 -3.48 -0.13
C ASP A 33 13.18 -4.28 -0.05
N ALA A 34 12.38 -4.26 -1.13
CA ALA A 34 11.08 -4.92 -1.21
C ALA A 34 11.16 -6.43 -0.96
N LYS A 35 12.28 -7.07 -1.34
CA LYS A 35 12.51 -8.51 -1.14
C LYS A 35 12.83 -8.82 0.32
N GLU A 36 13.49 -7.92 1.04
CA GLU A 36 13.69 -8.06 2.48
C GLU A 36 12.35 -7.92 3.23
N LEU A 37 11.49 -6.99 2.83
CA LEU A 37 10.19 -6.77 3.46
C LEU A 37 9.29 -8.03 3.44
N THR A 38 9.33 -8.83 2.37
CA THR A 38 8.52 -10.05 2.27
C THR A 38 8.79 -11.05 3.40
N ARG A 39 10.00 -11.04 3.98
CA ARG A 39 10.42 -12.00 5.03
C ARG A 39 9.70 -11.78 6.35
N PHE A 40 9.09 -10.62 6.54
CA PHE A 40 8.37 -10.27 7.75
C PHE A 40 6.88 -10.58 7.66
N ILE A 41 6.38 -10.88 6.47
CA ILE A 41 4.97 -11.15 6.23
C ILE A 41 4.67 -12.59 6.65
N THR A 42 3.80 -12.74 7.64
CA THR A 42 3.38 -14.05 8.16
C THR A 42 1.86 -14.25 8.14
N SER A 43 1.12 -13.18 7.90
CA SER A 43 -0.34 -13.17 7.93
C SER A 43 -1.01 -13.60 6.61
N VAL A 44 -0.24 -13.79 5.55
CA VAL A 44 -0.69 -14.32 4.26
C VAL A 44 0.24 -15.42 3.78
N ASP A 45 -0.25 -16.28 2.89
CA ASP A 45 0.54 -17.33 2.27
C ASP A 45 1.60 -16.73 1.33
N GLU A 46 2.79 -17.33 1.27
CA GLU A 46 3.91 -16.85 0.43
C GLU A 46 3.52 -16.71 -1.06
N GLU A 47 2.59 -17.54 -1.55
CA GLU A 47 2.08 -17.49 -2.93
C GLU A 47 1.26 -16.24 -3.26
N LYS A 48 0.89 -15.45 -2.24
CA LYS A 48 0.19 -14.17 -2.39
C LYS A 48 1.14 -12.98 -2.36
N VAL A 49 2.44 -13.21 -2.23
CA VAL A 49 3.45 -12.15 -2.13
C VAL A 49 4.33 -12.20 -3.38
N ASP A 50 4.15 -11.21 -4.24
CA ASP A 50 4.98 -11.00 -5.42
C ASP A 50 5.99 -9.88 -5.19
N VAL A 51 7.15 -9.99 -5.82
CA VAL A 51 8.21 -8.98 -5.74
C VAL A 51 8.81 -8.74 -7.12
N TRP A 52 8.98 -7.47 -7.47
CA TRP A 52 9.72 -7.02 -8.65
C TRP A 52 10.96 -6.24 -8.18
N PRO A 53 12.12 -6.92 -8.01
CA PRO A 53 13.35 -6.30 -7.49
C PRO A 53 13.81 -5.08 -8.28
N GLU A 54 13.58 -5.06 -9.59
CA GLU A 54 13.98 -4.02 -10.54
C GLU A 54 13.22 -2.71 -10.30
N LEU A 55 12.02 -2.80 -9.74
CA LEU A 55 11.20 -1.66 -9.35
C LEU A 55 11.24 -1.42 -7.84
N ASN A 56 11.98 -2.25 -7.10
CA ASN A 56 11.94 -2.30 -5.65
C ASN A 56 10.48 -2.28 -5.14
N LEU A 57 9.65 -3.15 -5.73
CA LEU A 57 8.20 -3.21 -5.49
C LEU A 57 7.80 -4.57 -4.92
N MET A 58 6.99 -4.57 -3.87
CA MET A 58 6.34 -5.74 -3.29
C MET A 58 4.82 -5.59 -3.41
N GLU A 59 4.14 -6.63 -3.85
CA GLU A 59 2.68 -6.72 -3.89
C GLU A 59 2.20 -7.88 -3.05
N VAL A 60 1.16 -7.64 -2.25
CA VAL A 60 0.51 -8.63 -1.39
C VAL A 60 -0.95 -8.72 -1.80
N VAL A 61 -1.37 -9.84 -2.38
CA VAL A 61 -2.75 -10.04 -2.84
C VAL A 61 -3.69 -10.22 -1.65
N LEU A 62 -4.69 -9.36 -1.52
CA LEU A 62 -5.70 -9.36 -0.46
C LEU A 62 -7.08 -9.79 -1.01
N ASP A 63 -8.19 -9.44 -0.36
CA ASP A 63 -9.52 -9.92 -0.75
C ASP A 63 -10.14 -9.08 -1.88
N SER A 64 -9.98 -7.75 -1.83
CA SER A 64 -10.57 -6.81 -2.80
C SER A 64 -9.54 -6.34 -3.84
N ASP A 65 -8.43 -5.87 -3.30
CA ASP A 65 -7.17 -5.31 -3.78
C ASP A 65 -5.92 -6.18 -3.68
N SER A 66 -4.81 -5.63 -4.14
CA SER A 66 -3.51 -5.86 -3.53
C SER A 66 -3.09 -4.71 -2.61
N LEU A 67 -2.26 -5.03 -1.62
CA LEU A 67 -1.45 -4.07 -0.87
C LEU A 67 -0.09 -3.95 -1.56
N ILE A 68 0.28 -2.74 -1.96
CA ILE A 68 1.49 -2.46 -2.74
C ILE A 68 2.44 -1.63 -1.88
N PHE A 69 3.71 -2.02 -1.85
CA PHE A 69 4.84 -1.22 -1.39
C PHE A 69 5.73 -0.93 -2.60
N GLN A 70 5.72 0.30 -3.09
CA GLN A 70 6.50 0.75 -4.22
C GLN A 70 7.57 1.74 -3.76
N ASP A 71 8.79 1.67 -4.31
CA ASP A 71 9.84 2.66 -4.01
C ASP A 71 9.34 4.08 -4.24
N GLY A 72 9.37 4.89 -3.18
CA GLY A 72 8.86 6.26 -3.17
C GLY A 72 9.96 7.31 -3.08
N ARG A 73 11.24 6.92 -2.97
CA ARG A 73 12.31 7.88 -2.64
C ARG A 73 12.41 9.03 -3.64
N GLU A 74 12.20 8.75 -4.92
CA GLU A 74 12.30 9.74 -6.00
C GLU A 74 11.17 10.79 -5.98
N CYS A 75 10.09 10.56 -5.22
CA CYS A 75 8.99 11.52 -5.09
C CYS A 75 9.33 12.72 -4.20
N PHE A 76 10.35 12.60 -3.34
CA PHE A 76 10.72 13.61 -2.35
C PHE A 76 11.88 14.47 -2.86
N VAL A 77 11.52 15.58 -3.51
CA VAL A 77 12.48 16.55 -4.06
C VAL A 77 12.37 17.93 -3.42
N ASP A 78 11.31 18.18 -2.64
CA ASP A 78 11.13 19.45 -1.95
C ASP A 78 12.18 19.60 -0.83
N PRO A 79 12.78 20.79 -0.64
CA PRO A 79 13.75 21.01 0.42
C PRO A 79 13.26 20.67 1.83
N LEU A 80 11.97 20.89 2.13
CA LEU A 80 11.40 20.57 3.44
C LEU A 80 11.25 19.06 3.64
N ASP A 81 10.86 18.33 2.60
CA ASP A 81 10.84 16.87 2.62
C ASP A 81 12.24 16.31 2.86
N LEU A 82 13.23 16.88 2.18
CA LEU A 82 14.63 16.46 2.31
C LEU A 82 15.17 16.74 3.71
N GLU A 83 14.84 17.88 4.32
CA GLU A 83 15.18 18.21 5.70
C GLU A 83 14.53 17.20 6.67
N PHE A 84 13.23 16.92 6.52
CA PHE A 84 12.53 15.92 7.34
C PHE A 84 13.18 14.53 7.26
N ILE A 85 13.56 14.12 6.04
CA ILE A 85 14.20 12.83 5.78
C ILE A 85 15.60 12.79 6.41
N GLU A 86 16.38 13.87 6.28
CA GLU A 86 17.72 13.98 6.86
C GLU A 86 17.69 13.96 8.40
N GLU A 87 16.83 14.77 9.02
CA GLU A 87 16.70 14.87 10.48
C GLU A 87 16.33 13.52 11.11
N ARG A 88 15.47 12.75 10.43
CA ARG A 88 15.02 11.42 10.89
C ARG A 88 15.93 10.29 10.43
N LYS A 89 16.98 10.60 9.65
CA LYS A 89 17.93 9.63 9.09
C LYS A 89 17.24 8.54 8.28
N ILE A 90 16.16 8.89 7.58
CA ILE A 90 15.39 7.95 6.77
C ILE A 90 16.26 7.45 5.61
N GLN A 91 16.34 6.13 5.45
CA GLN A 91 17.14 5.47 4.42
C GLN A 91 16.30 4.78 3.36
N SER A 92 15.07 4.35 3.69
CA SER A 92 14.15 3.70 2.76
C SER A 92 12.75 4.30 2.90
N ILE A 93 12.10 4.54 1.76
CA ILE A 93 10.76 5.11 1.66
C ILE A 93 9.95 4.28 0.65
N TYR A 94 8.75 3.87 1.05
CA TYR A 94 7.80 3.18 0.18
C TYR A 94 6.48 3.93 0.15
N VAL A 95 5.91 4.10 -1.05
CA VAL A 95 4.49 4.41 -1.21
C VAL A 95 3.71 3.14 -0.95
N VAL A 96 2.84 3.18 0.05
CA VAL A 96 2.02 2.07 0.50
C VAL A 96 0.59 2.33 0.09
N SER A 97 0.01 1.48 -0.76
CA SER A 97 -1.36 1.67 -1.23
C SER A 97 -2.17 0.38 -1.21
N TYR A 98 -3.47 0.48 -0.94
CA TYR A 98 -4.41 -0.64 -0.94
C TYR A 98 -5.86 -0.14 -1.11
N GLU A 99 -6.79 -1.05 -1.45
CA GLU A 99 -8.22 -0.73 -1.48
C GLU A 99 -8.80 -0.66 -0.06
N GLU A 100 -9.59 0.37 0.26
CA GLU A 100 -10.20 0.60 1.59
C GLU A 100 -10.96 -0.63 2.12
N GLY A 101 -11.50 -1.48 1.24
CA GLY A 101 -12.17 -2.73 1.61
C GLY A 101 -11.26 -3.76 2.32
N ASP A 102 -9.94 -3.63 2.17
CA ASP A 102 -8.94 -4.53 2.77
C ASP A 102 -8.22 -3.92 3.98
N ASP A 103 -8.66 -2.78 4.51
CA ASP A 103 -7.99 -2.01 5.58
C ASP A 103 -7.50 -2.88 6.74
N GLN A 104 -8.34 -3.77 7.27
CA GLN A 104 -7.94 -4.65 8.38
C GLN A 104 -6.79 -5.61 8.01
N LYS A 105 -6.80 -6.18 6.81
CA LYS A 105 -5.73 -7.10 6.36
C LYS A 105 -4.47 -6.34 5.98
N ALA A 106 -4.63 -5.20 5.31
CA ALA A 106 -3.52 -4.34 4.94
C ALA A 106 -2.77 -3.84 6.17
N ARG A 107 -3.50 -3.31 7.18
CA ARG A 107 -2.93 -2.89 8.47
C ARG A 107 -2.18 -4.01 9.16
N ARG A 108 -2.69 -5.25 9.11
CA ARG A 108 -2.02 -6.41 9.70
C ARG A 108 -0.66 -6.66 9.05
N VAL A 109 -0.58 -6.68 7.72
CA VAL A 109 0.68 -6.85 6.99
C VAL A 109 1.65 -5.70 7.26
N ILE A 110 1.15 -4.45 7.23
CA ILE A 110 1.96 -3.25 7.53
C ILE A 110 2.50 -3.31 8.96
N LYS A 111 1.68 -3.76 9.93
CA LYS A 111 2.10 -3.92 11.33
C LYS A 111 3.21 -4.97 11.47
N GLU A 112 3.14 -6.10 10.77
CA GLU A 112 4.21 -7.11 10.79
C GLU A 112 5.55 -6.53 10.34
N ILE A 113 5.54 -5.69 9.30
CA ILE A 113 6.72 -4.97 8.82
C ILE A 113 7.21 -3.95 9.86
N LEU A 114 6.31 -3.14 10.44
CA LEU A 114 6.66 -2.15 11.45
C LEU A 114 7.22 -2.78 12.73
N ASP A 115 6.66 -3.91 13.18
CA ASP A 115 7.14 -4.66 14.36
C ASP A 115 8.56 -5.20 14.12
N ALA A 116 8.85 -5.68 12.91
CA ALA A 116 10.12 -6.33 12.59
C ALA A 116 11.23 -5.35 12.18
N LYS A 117 10.88 -4.30 11.41
CA LYS A 117 11.82 -3.37 10.78
C LYS A 117 11.82 -1.97 11.39
N GLY A 118 10.88 -1.69 12.30
CA GLY A 118 10.68 -0.37 12.86
C GLY A 118 10.17 0.62 11.80
N GLY A 119 10.51 1.90 11.99
CA GLY A 119 10.01 2.98 11.14
C GLY A 119 8.59 3.39 11.50
N PHE A 120 7.93 4.08 10.57
CA PHE A 120 6.57 4.59 10.73
C PHE A 120 5.86 4.70 9.38
N LEU A 121 4.53 4.77 9.45
CA LEU A 121 3.65 5.08 8.34
C LEU A 121 3.19 6.54 8.48
N CYS A 122 3.17 7.33 7.42
CA CYS A 122 2.67 8.71 7.44
C CYS A 122 1.77 9.01 6.24
N SER A 123 0.91 10.03 6.38
CA SER A 123 0.07 10.51 5.28
C SER A 123 0.80 11.52 4.39
N ASP A 124 0.40 11.59 3.13
CA ASP A 124 0.84 12.64 2.19
C ASP A 124 0.17 13.98 2.52
N THR A 125 0.75 14.68 3.48
CA THR A 125 0.34 16.00 3.97
C THR A 125 1.61 16.83 4.16
N GLU A 126 1.47 18.16 4.23
CA GLU A 126 2.63 19.06 4.37
C GLU A 126 3.49 18.76 5.61
N ASP A 127 2.93 18.14 6.65
CA ASP A 127 3.61 17.79 7.90
C ASP A 127 3.76 16.28 8.15
N PHE A 128 3.38 15.45 7.17
CA PHE A 128 3.40 13.98 7.26
C PHE A 128 2.53 13.40 8.39
N GLU A 129 1.48 14.11 8.82
CA GLU A 129 0.57 13.64 9.87
C GLU A 129 -0.75 13.09 9.28
N PRO A 130 -1.37 12.07 9.91
CA PRO A 130 -0.91 11.36 11.10
C PRO A 130 0.26 10.40 10.82
N MET A 131 1.18 10.31 11.78
CA MET A 131 2.20 9.25 11.85
C MET A 131 1.74 8.05 12.69
N PHE A 132 1.98 6.84 12.19
CA PHE A 132 1.67 5.58 12.85
C PHE A 132 2.91 4.72 13.04
N THR A 133 3.03 4.12 14.22
CA THR A 133 3.99 3.05 14.53
C THR A 133 3.24 1.74 14.72
N ALA A 134 3.97 0.65 14.98
CA ALA A 134 3.34 -0.65 15.21
C ALA A 134 2.34 -0.66 16.39
N ASP A 135 2.50 0.24 17.36
CA ASP A 135 1.61 0.36 18.52
C ASP A 135 0.32 1.15 18.23
N THR A 136 0.34 2.02 17.21
CA THR A 136 -0.77 2.95 16.90
C THR A 136 -1.51 2.58 15.62
N ILE A 137 -0.94 1.72 14.79
CA ILE A 137 -1.58 1.16 13.59
C ILE A 137 -2.50 0.00 13.98
N LEU A 138 -3.59 0.32 14.67
CA LEU A 138 -4.67 -0.64 14.98
C LEU A 138 -5.94 -0.32 14.20
#